data_AF-A0A2N0MAN0-F1
#
_entry.id   AF-A0A2N0MAN0-F1
#
_cell.length_a   1.000
_cell.length_b   1.000
_cell.length_c   1.000
_cell.angle_alpha   90.00
_cell.angle_beta   90.00
_cell.angle_gamma   90.00
#
_symmetry.space_group_name_H-M   'P 1'
#
loop_
_entity.id
_entity.type
_entity.pdbx_description
1 polymer ?
#
loop_
_entity_poly.entity_id
_entity_poly.type
_entity_poly.pdbx_seq_one_letter_code
_entity_poly.pdbx_strand_id
1 'polypeptide(L)'
;MRGSRLPSGGVNVLQEVRAKRQEAVDKGVELLDLSIGEPKGPALRSASEAAAAAVKSRDEAMHCYQYNDSPGVPGFARRFVEHHVPRSLDGE
;
A
#
# COMPACT_ATOMS: atom_id res chain seq x y z
N MET A 1 -13.02 20.62 21.35
CA MET A 1 -12.32 19.48 20.70
C MET A 1 -12.48 18.26 21.59
N ARG A 2 -13.04 17.15 21.09
CA ARG A 2 -13.04 15.89 21.87
C ARG A 2 -11.63 15.31 21.83
N GLY A 3 -11.03 15.08 23.00
CA GLY A 3 -9.71 14.47 23.12
C GLY A 3 -9.69 13.06 22.52
N SER A 4 -8.50 12.61 22.12
CA SER A 4 -8.28 11.25 21.61
C SER A 4 -8.85 10.22 22.59
N ARG A 5 -9.56 9.22 22.08
CA ARG A 5 -10.01 8.05 22.85
C ARG A 5 -8.90 7.02 23.04
N LEU A 6 -7.78 7.20 22.34
CA LEU A 6 -6.62 6.35 22.52
C LEU A 6 -5.85 6.81 23.77
N PRO A 7 -5.36 5.87 24.60
CA PRO A 7 -4.47 6.20 25.69
C PRO A 7 -3.24 6.97 25.16
N SER A 8 -2.66 7.81 26.02
CA SER A 8 -1.42 8.52 25.69
C SER A 8 -0.26 7.54 25.60
N GLY A 9 0.27 7.37 24.39
CA GLY A 9 1.39 6.45 24.13
C GLY A 9 0.97 4.98 24.06
N GLY A 10 1.94 4.13 23.72
CA GLY A 10 1.76 2.70 23.53
C GLY A 10 2.45 2.23 22.25
N VAL A 11 3.18 1.14 22.37
CA VAL A 11 3.72 0.40 21.23
C VAL A 11 2.72 -0.70 20.92
N ASN A 12 2.34 -0.88 19.66
CA ASN A 12 1.47 -2.01 19.31
C ASN A 12 2.27 -3.33 19.34
N VAL A 13 1.56 -4.45 19.50
CA VAL A 13 2.18 -5.79 19.58
C VAL A 13 3.09 -6.08 18.37
N LEU A 14 2.73 -5.64 17.16
CA LEU A 14 3.53 -5.86 15.97
C LEU A 14 4.84 -5.06 15.98
N GLN A 15 4.82 -3.84 16.52
CA GLN A 15 6.02 -3.02 16.73
C GLN A 15 6.94 -3.66 17.78
N GLU A 16 6.39 -4.20 18.87
CA GLU A 16 7.18 -4.93 19.88
C GLU A 16 7.82 -6.20 19.30
N VAL A 17 7.07 -6.97 18.51
CA VAL A 17 7.59 -8.17 17.82
C VAL A 17 8.71 -7.80 16.84
N ARG A 18 8.55 -6.70 16.09
CA ARG A 18 9.60 -6.18 15.18
C ARG A 18 10.86 -5.76 15.95
N ALA A 19 10.72 -5.11 17.11
CA ALA A 19 11.85 -4.71 17.94
C ALA A 19 12.63 -5.93 18.47
N LYS A 20 11.94 -6.91 19.05
CA LYS A 20 12.58 -8.16 19.54
C LYS A 20 13.26 -8.95 18.44
N ARG A 21 12.63 -8.98 17.25
CA ARG A 21 13.25 -9.59 16.06
C ARG A 21 14.56 -8.88 15.72
N GLN A 22 14.57 -7.55 15.67
CA GLN A 22 15.79 -6.80 15.34
C GLN A 22 16.89 -7.08 16.35
N GLU A 23 16.59 -7.09 17.66
CA GLU A 23 17.56 -7.43 18.71
C GLU A 23 18.18 -8.83 18.54
N ALA A 24 17.38 -9.81 18.10
CA ALA A 24 17.87 -11.17 17.85
C ALA A 24 18.77 -11.23 16.60
N VAL A 25 18.38 -10.52 15.53
CA VAL A 25 19.20 -10.40 14.31
C VAL A 25 20.54 -9.70 14.61
N ASP A 26 20.52 -8.64 15.42
CA ASP A 26 21.74 -7.90 15.82
C ASP A 26 22.68 -8.78 16.66
N LYS A 27 22.14 -9.79 17.35
CA LYS A 27 22.90 -10.81 18.09
C LYS A 27 23.35 -11.98 17.20
N GLY A 28 23.10 -11.93 15.89
CA GLY A 28 23.47 -12.98 14.94
C GLY A 28 22.56 -14.22 14.99
N VAL A 29 21.38 -14.13 15.61
CA VAL A 29 20.41 -15.22 15.63
C VAL A 29 19.69 -15.29 14.28
N GLU A 30 19.76 -16.45 13.63
CA GLU A 30 18.98 -16.71 12.42
C GLU A 30 17.50 -16.91 12.78
N LEU A 31 16.62 -16.10 12.19
CA LEU A 31 15.18 -16.16 12.42
C LEU A 31 14.45 -16.43 11.10
N LEU A 32 13.46 -17.32 11.16
CA LEU A 32 12.47 -17.46 10.10
C LEU A 32 11.47 -16.30 10.18
N ASP A 33 11.57 -15.38 9.24
CA ASP A 33 10.70 -14.20 9.18
C ASP A 33 9.34 -14.55 8.56
N LEU A 34 8.37 -14.85 9.43
CA LEU A 34 6.97 -15.07 9.10
C LEU A 34 6.10 -13.84 9.44
N SER A 35 6.72 -12.71 9.83
CA SER A 35 6.03 -11.48 10.25
C SER A 35 5.74 -10.52 9.09
N ILE A 36 5.97 -10.97 7.87
CA ILE A 36 5.98 -10.14 6.68
C ILE A 36 4.54 -9.85 6.23
N GLY A 37 4.14 -8.58 6.32
CA GLY A 37 2.84 -8.11 5.82
C GLY A 37 2.87 -7.55 4.40
N GLU A 38 4.04 -7.48 3.77
CA GLU A 38 4.24 -6.92 2.42
C GLU A 38 5.08 -7.86 1.54
N PRO A 39 4.80 -7.99 0.24
CA PRO A 39 5.62 -8.82 -0.64
C PRO A 39 7.08 -8.36 -0.65
N LYS A 40 8.03 -9.31 -0.62
CA LYS A 40 9.45 -8.99 -0.72
C LYS A 40 9.82 -8.53 -2.13
N GLY A 41 10.71 -7.54 -2.21
CA GLY A 41 11.32 -7.08 -3.46
C GLY A 41 10.78 -5.74 -3.93
N PRO A 42 11.41 -5.16 -4.97
CA PRO A 42 10.97 -3.89 -5.53
C PRO A 42 9.63 -4.05 -6.24
N ALA A 43 8.93 -2.92 -6.43
CA ALA A 43 7.79 -2.87 -7.33
C ALA A 43 8.19 -3.34 -8.74
N LEU A 44 7.22 -3.86 -9.49
CA LEU A 44 7.43 -4.25 -10.88
C LEU A 44 8.07 -3.09 -11.67
N ARG A 45 9.07 -3.40 -12.49
CA ARG A 45 9.78 -2.39 -13.31
C ARG A 45 8.80 -1.56 -14.13
N SER A 46 7.83 -2.20 -14.77
CA SER A 46 6.80 -1.55 -15.58
C SER A 46 5.96 -0.55 -14.76
N ALA A 47 5.58 -0.92 -13.53
CA ALA A 47 4.85 -0.04 -12.63
C ALA A 47 5.71 1.18 -12.22
N SER A 48 6.99 0.95 -11.91
CA SER A 48 7.94 2.02 -11.58
C SER A 48 8.17 3.00 -12.74
N GLU A 49 8.30 2.49 -13.97
CA GLU A 49 8.45 3.30 -15.18
C GLU A 49 7.19 4.14 -15.46
N ALA A 50 6.00 3.53 -15.34
CA ALA A 50 4.73 4.24 -15.52
C ALA A 50 4.52 5.34 -14.47
N ALA A 51 4.85 5.06 -13.20
CA ALA A 51 4.80 6.06 -12.14
C ALA A 51 5.78 7.21 -12.40
N ALA A 52 7.01 6.92 -12.82
CA ALA A 52 8.00 7.94 -13.16
C ALA A 52 7.53 8.84 -14.32
N ALA A 53 6.88 8.26 -15.34
CA ALA A 53 6.30 9.01 -16.44
C ALA A 53 5.16 9.94 -15.96
N ALA A 54 4.26 9.43 -15.11
CA ALA A 54 3.17 10.22 -14.54
C ALA A 54 3.69 11.41 -13.72
N VAL A 55 4.66 11.18 -12.82
CA VAL A 55 5.26 12.23 -11.99
C VAL A 55 5.93 13.32 -12.83
N LYS A 56 6.57 12.95 -13.94
CA LYS A 56 7.25 13.91 -14.84
C LYS A 56 6.31 14.58 -15.85
N SER A 57 5.04 14.19 -15.91
CA SER A 57 4.08 14.76 -16.84
C SER A 57 3.84 16.24 -16.56
N ARG A 58 3.69 17.03 -17.62
CA ARG A 58 3.28 18.44 -17.55
C ARG A 58 1.78 18.64 -17.72
N ASP A 59 1.04 17.57 -18.00
CA ASP A 59 -0.41 17.59 -18.06
C ASP A 59 -0.98 17.72 -16.64
N GLU A 60 -1.72 18.80 -16.38
CA GLU A 60 -2.31 19.08 -15.07
C GLU A 60 -3.35 18.03 -14.67
N ALA A 61 -4.09 17.46 -15.64
CA ALA A 61 -5.10 16.44 -15.38
C ALA A 61 -4.50 15.18 -14.74
N MET A 62 -3.24 14.85 -15.06
CA MET A 62 -2.53 13.70 -14.48
C MET A 62 -2.26 13.85 -12.98
N HIS A 63 -2.24 15.07 -12.45
CA HIS A 63 -1.91 15.37 -11.05
C HIS A 63 -3.14 15.72 -10.21
N CYS A 64 -4.33 15.80 -10.82
CA CYS A 64 -5.57 16.06 -10.10
C CYS A 64 -5.94 14.92 -9.14
N TYR A 65 -6.67 15.25 -8.07
CA TYR A 65 -7.23 14.24 -7.18
C TYR A 65 -8.17 13.30 -7.93
N GLN A 66 -7.85 12.01 -7.88
CA GLN A 66 -8.62 10.95 -8.51
C GLN A 66 -9.57 10.35 -7.48
N TYR A 67 -10.85 10.73 -7.53
CA TYR A 67 -11.84 10.23 -6.57
C TYR A 67 -12.25 8.78 -6.87
N ASN A 68 -12.52 8.44 -8.13
CA ASN A 68 -12.93 7.10 -8.57
C ASN A 68 -12.42 6.74 -9.99
N ASP A 69 -11.61 7.59 -10.61
CA ASP A 69 -11.16 7.39 -11.99
C ASP A 69 -9.72 7.87 -12.15
N SER A 70 -9.00 7.29 -13.10
CA SER A 70 -7.61 7.61 -13.36
C SER A 70 -7.44 8.03 -14.81
N PRO A 71 -6.93 9.24 -15.13
CA PRO A 71 -6.64 9.65 -16.50
C PRO A 71 -5.67 8.70 -17.20
N GLY A 72 -4.74 8.10 -16.44
CA GLY A 72 -3.82 7.08 -16.95
C GLY A 72 -4.46 5.70 -17.13
N VAL A 73 -5.60 5.43 -16.50
CA VAL A 73 -6.32 4.15 -16.57
C VAL A 73 -7.83 4.39 -16.57
N PRO A 74 -8.45 4.60 -17.75
CA PRO A 74 -9.90 4.81 -17.85
C PRO A 74 -10.70 3.71 -17.18
N GLY A 75 -11.69 4.10 -16.36
CA GLY A 75 -12.55 3.18 -15.64
C GLY A 75 -11.81 2.40 -14.54
N PHE A 76 -10.74 2.98 -13.98
CA PHE A 76 -9.87 2.34 -13.01
C PHE A 76 -10.65 1.66 -11.88
N ALA A 77 -11.55 2.39 -11.20
CA ALA A 77 -12.27 1.83 -10.05
C ALA A 77 -13.15 0.63 -10.46
N ARG A 78 -13.88 0.74 -11.58
CA ARG A 78 -14.70 -0.36 -12.10
C ARG A 78 -13.84 -1.60 -12.38
N ARG A 79 -12.77 -1.43 -13.16
CA ARG A 79 -11.85 -2.53 -13.53
C ARG A 79 -11.17 -3.13 -12.30
N PHE A 80 -10.80 -2.30 -11.33
CA PHE A 80 -10.20 -2.73 -10.07
C PHE A 80 -11.18 -3.59 -9.26
N VAL A 81 -12.44 -3.16 -9.14
CA VAL A 81 -13.48 -3.90 -8.42
C VAL A 81 -13.82 -5.21 -9.14
N GLU A 82 -14.06 -5.18 -10.45
CA GLU A 82 -14.36 -6.38 -11.26
C GLU A 82 -13.22 -7.41 -11.23
N HIS A 83 -11.96 -6.98 -11.08
CA HIS A 83 -10.83 -7.89 -10.95
C HIS A 83 -10.82 -8.67 -9.63
N HIS A 84 -11.32 -8.08 -8.54
CA HIS A 84 -11.26 -8.66 -7.19
C HIS A 84 -12.61 -9.23 -6.72
N VAL A 85 -13.70 -8.92 -7.42
CA VAL A 85 -15.05 -9.36 -7.07
C VAL A 85 -15.56 -10.30 -8.17
N PRO A 86 -15.94 -11.55 -7.85
CA PRO A 86 -16.36 -12.56 -8.83
C PRO A 86 -17.81 -12.34 -9.33
N ARG A 87 -18.18 -11.11 -9.68
CA ARG A 87 -19.45 -10.76 -10.32
C ARG A 87 -19.31 -9.47 -11.13
N SER A 88 -20.04 -9.40 -12.24
CA SER A 88 -20.14 -8.16 -13.03
C SER A 88 -20.83 -7.07 -12.22
N LEU A 89 -20.38 -5.82 -12.38
CA LEU A 89 -21.04 -4.65 -11.80
C LEU A 89 -22.20 -4.13 -12.66
N ASP A 90 -22.35 -4.63 -13.90
CA ASP A 90 -23.42 -4.24 -14.82
C ASP A 90 -24.77 -4.95 -14.54
N GLY A 91 -24.94 -5.52 -13.34
CA GLY A 91 -26.14 -6.28 -12.96
C GLY A 91 -26.73 -5.81 -11.64
N GLU A 92 -27.70 -4.90 -11.72
CA GLU A 92 -28.94 -4.96 -10.92
C GLU A 92 -30.07 -5.44 -11.83
#